data_AF-T1H9P7-F1
#
_entry.id   AF-T1H9P7-F1
#
_cell.length_a   1.000
_cell.length_b   1.000
_cell.length_c   1.000
_cell.angle_alpha   90.00
_cell.angle_beta   90.00
_cell.angle_gamma   90.00
#
_symmetry.space_group_name_H-M   'P 1'
#
loop_
_entity.id
_entity.type
_entity.pdbx_description
1 polymer ?
#
loop_
_entity_poly.entity_id
_entity_poly.type
_entity_poly.pdbx_seq_one_letter_code
_entity_poly.pdbx_strand_id
1 'polypeptide(L)'
;MRHSDETFKVQIYGVVLIDPDYVKERKVFGHVLAAFRYGREDLDVLGLTFRKDLYLAAEQIYPPQELQTKRPVTRLQERLMKKLGPNAYPFYFELPPHCPASVTLQPAPGDTGKPCGVDYELKAFVAEAQDDKPHKRNSVRLAIRKIMYAPCKQGEQPSVEVSKEFMMSPNKLHLEASLDKELYHHGESIAVNVHIANNSNRTVKKIKVSVRQFADICLFSTAQYKCTVAEAESE
;
A
#
# COMPACT_ATOMS: atom_id res chain seq x y z
N MET A 1 -22.30 -7.77 21.39
CA MET A 1 -21.84 -8.66 20.30
C MET A 1 -22.30 -8.13 18.94
N ARG A 2 -21.47 -7.31 18.29
CA ARG A 2 -21.47 -7.12 16.83
C ARG A 2 -20.01 -7.03 16.42
N HIS A 3 -19.38 -8.19 16.23
CA HIS A 3 -18.19 -8.30 15.41
C HIS A 3 -18.67 -8.22 13.97
N SER A 4 -18.63 -7.03 13.38
CA SER A 4 -18.67 -6.87 11.94
C SER A 4 -17.29 -6.36 11.56
N ASP A 5 -16.45 -7.29 11.13
CA ASP A 5 -15.39 -7.03 10.16
C ASP A 5 -16.05 -6.39 8.93
N GLU A 6 -16.36 -5.09 9.00
CA GLU A 6 -16.57 -4.30 7.80
C GLU A 6 -15.20 -4.20 7.13
N THR A 7 -14.88 -5.22 6.34
CA THR A 7 -13.78 -5.15 5.41
C THR A 7 -14.13 -4.02 4.46
N PHE A 8 -13.54 -2.84 4.67
CA PHE A 8 -13.74 -1.67 3.83
C PHE A 8 -13.44 -2.04 2.39
N LYS A 9 -14.49 -2.20 1.59
CA LYS A 9 -14.39 -2.45 0.15
C LYS A 9 -13.88 -1.17 -0.50
N VAL A 10 -12.67 -1.23 -1.06
CA VAL A 10 -12.11 -0.08 -1.77
C VAL A 10 -12.68 -0.09 -3.19
N GLN A 11 -13.40 0.98 -3.53
CA GLN A 11 -14.10 1.11 -4.79
C GLN A 11 -13.48 2.21 -5.64
N ILE A 12 -13.28 1.92 -6.92
CA ILE A 12 -12.74 2.85 -7.91
C ILE A 12 -13.88 3.23 -8.85
N TYR A 13 -14.17 4.53 -8.90
CA TYR A 13 -15.21 5.09 -9.76
C TYR A 13 -14.59 6.03 -10.78
N GLY A 14 -15.09 5.97 -12.01
CA GLY A 14 -14.72 6.96 -13.02
C GLY A 14 -15.63 6.91 -14.25
N VAL A 15 -15.27 7.72 -15.24
CA VAL A 15 -15.94 7.82 -16.53
C VAL A 15 -14.86 7.87 -17.61
N VAL A 16 -15.07 7.13 -18.70
CA VAL A 16 -14.23 7.18 -19.90
C VAL A 16 -15.00 7.90 -21.00
N LEU A 17 -14.38 8.92 -21.59
CA LEU A 17 -14.88 9.56 -22.80
C LEU A 17 -14.37 8.79 -24.01
N ILE A 18 -15.28 8.38 -24.88
CA ILE A 18 -14.97 7.56 -26.04
C ILE A 18 -15.23 8.37 -27.31
N ASP A 19 -14.30 8.31 -28.25
CA ASP A 19 -14.51 8.83 -29.59
C ASP A 19 -15.13 7.73 -30.48
N PRO A 20 -16.40 7.86 -30.90
CA PRO A 20 -17.08 6.85 -31.71
C PRO A 20 -16.42 6.66 -33.09
N ASP A 21 -15.84 7.72 -33.66
CA ASP A 21 -15.18 7.67 -34.98
C ASP A 21 -13.87 6.85 -34.90
N TYR A 22 -13.21 6.90 -33.75
CA TYR A 22 -12.03 6.10 -33.47
C TYR A 22 -12.40 4.64 -33.17
N VAL A 23 -13.36 4.39 -32.28
CA VAL A 23 -13.64 3.04 -31.78
C VAL A 23 -14.27 2.14 -32.84
N LYS A 24 -15.21 2.65 -33.65
CA LYS A 24 -15.91 1.88 -34.70
C LYS A 24 -16.47 0.56 -34.12
N GLU A 25 -16.05 -0.59 -34.66
CA GLU A 25 -16.48 -1.93 -34.22
C GLU A 25 -15.67 -2.51 -33.05
N ARG A 26 -14.66 -1.79 -32.58
CA ARG A 26 -13.81 -2.23 -31.46
C ARG A 26 -14.48 -1.99 -30.12
N LYS A 27 -13.94 -2.61 -29.09
CA LYS A 27 -14.43 -2.53 -27.71
C LYS A 27 -13.44 -1.73 -26.86
N VAL A 28 -13.94 -1.12 -25.80
CA VAL A 28 -13.10 -0.43 -24.80
C VAL A 28 -13.13 -1.24 -23.52
N PHE A 29 -11.96 -1.60 -23.04
CA PHE A 29 -11.76 -2.35 -21.80
C PHE A 29 -11.07 -1.47 -20.77
N GLY A 30 -11.49 -1.58 -19.51
CA GLY A 30 -10.84 -1.00 -18.35
C GLY A 30 -10.21 -2.11 -17.51
N HIS A 31 -8.94 -1.98 -17.19
CA HIS A 31 -8.19 -2.90 -16.35
C HIS A 31 -7.65 -2.18 -15.12
N VAL A 32 -7.80 -2.79 -13.95
CA VAL A 32 -7.10 -2.39 -12.73
C VAL A 32 -6.08 -3.46 -12.40
N LEU A 33 -4.81 -3.07 -12.39
CA LEU A 33 -3.70 -3.94 -12.10
C LEU A 33 -2.99 -3.51 -10.82
N ALA A 34 -2.85 -4.42 -9.87
CA ALA A 34 -1.90 -4.29 -8.78
C ALA A 34 -0.67 -5.13 -9.13
N ALA A 35 0.50 -4.51 -9.22
CA ALA A 35 1.74 -5.19 -9.54
C ALA A 35 2.79 -4.91 -8.47
N PHE A 36 3.46 -5.97 -8.02
CA PHE A 36 4.68 -5.87 -7.26
C PHE A 36 5.88 -5.84 -8.20
N ARG A 37 6.78 -4.88 -7.98
CA ARG A 37 8.02 -4.73 -8.72
C ARG A 37 9.21 -4.82 -7.77
N TYR A 38 10.22 -5.56 -8.19
CA TYR A 38 11.48 -5.78 -7.47
C TYR A 38 12.64 -5.83 -8.47
N GLY A 39 13.78 -5.24 -8.12
CA GLY A 39 15.00 -5.25 -8.94
C GLY A 39 15.24 -3.99 -9.78
N ARG A 40 16.48 -3.86 -10.29
CA ARG A 40 16.95 -2.73 -11.13
C ARG A 40 16.67 -2.98 -12.61
N GLU A 41 16.16 -1.97 -13.31
CA GLU A 41 15.93 -2.04 -14.77
C GLU A 41 17.22 -2.30 -15.56
N ASP A 42 18.39 -1.91 -15.05
CA ASP A 42 19.67 -2.12 -15.74
C ASP A 42 20.16 -3.59 -15.70
N LEU A 43 19.58 -4.42 -14.82
CA LEU A 43 19.89 -5.85 -14.68
C LEU A 43 18.88 -6.75 -15.41
N ASP A 44 18.00 -6.19 -16.24
CA ASP A 44 16.99 -6.92 -17.04
C ASP A 44 17.64 -7.96 -17.98
N VAL A 45 18.88 -7.70 -18.43
CA VAL A 45 19.68 -8.61 -19.28
C VAL A 45 20.15 -9.87 -18.52
N LEU A 46 20.19 -9.81 -17.18
CA LEU A 46 20.60 -10.90 -16.29
C LEU A 46 19.42 -11.55 -15.55
N GLY A 47 18.17 -11.09 -15.78
CA GLY A 47 16.97 -11.69 -15.20
C GLY A 47 16.71 -11.35 -13.71
N LEU A 48 17.24 -10.23 -13.22
CA LEU A 48 17.08 -9.80 -11.81
C LEU A 48 15.94 -8.79 -11.58
N THR A 49 15.26 -8.38 -12.65
CA THR A 49 14.01 -7.62 -12.63
C THR A 49 12.85 -8.60 -12.46
N PHE A 50 12.07 -8.38 -11.43
CA PHE A 50 10.94 -9.22 -11.11
C PHE A 50 9.68 -8.37 -10.99
N ARG A 51 8.69 -8.74 -11.80
CA ARG A 51 7.35 -8.16 -11.75
C ARG A 51 6.36 -9.29 -11.56
N LYS A 52 5.54 -9.19 -10.51
CA LYS A 52 4.40 -10.08 -10.29
C LYS A 52 3.14 -9.28 -10.22
N ASP A 53 2.21 -9.64 -11.08
CA ASP A 53 0.86 -9.13 -11.03
C ASP A 53 0.16 -9.82 -9.84
N LEU A 54 -0.19 -9.03 -8.83
CA LEU A 54 -0.83 -9.47 -7.59
C LEU A 54 -2.35 -9.55 -7.74
N TYR A 55 -2.89 -8.67 -8.57
CA TYR A 55 -4.31 -8.58 -8.85
C TYR A 55 -4.53 -7.98 -10.23
N LEU A 56 -5.45 -8.55 -11.00
CA LEU A 56 -5.91 -8.02 -12.27
C LEU A 56 -7.43 -8.13 -12.32
N ALA A 57 -8.10 -7.00 -12.42
CA ALA A 57 -9.49 -6.93 -12.83
C ALA A 57 -9.59 -6.35 -14.23
N ALA A 58 -10.46 -6.94 -15.04
CA ALA A 58 -10.72 -6.52 -16.40
C ALA A 58 -12.23 -6.46 -16.60
N GLU A 59 -12.74 -5.30 -17.02
CA GLU A 59 -14.14 -5.13 -17.40
C GLU A 59 -14.24 -4.44 -18.76
N GLN A 60 -15.22 -4.85 -19.58
CA GLN A 60 -15.58 -4.15 -20.81
C GLN A 60 -16.41 -2.92 -20.45
N ILE A 61 -15.98 -1.72 -20.86
CA ILE A 61 -16.68 -0.45 -20.62
C ILE A 61 -17.60 -0.12 -21.81
N TYR A 62 -17.14 -0.40 -23.03
CA TYR A 62 -17.90 -0.17 -24.26
C TYR A 62 -17.77 -1.36 -25.22
N PRO A 63 -18.85 -1.79 -25.88
CA PRO A 63 -20.24 -1.37 -25.64
C PRO A 63 -20.73 -1.76 -24.23
N PRO A 64 -21.58 -0.94 -23.60
CA PRO A 64 -22.04 -1.18 -22.24
C PRO A 64 -22.89 -2.45 -22.15
N GLN A 65 -22.59 -3.31 -21.17
CA GLN A 65 -23.34 -4.54 -20.95
C GLN A 65 -24.59 -4.30 -20.09
N GLU A 66 -25.64 -5.12 -20.25
CA GLU A 66 -26.91 -4.99 -19.51
C GLU A 66 -26.74 -5.04 -17.97
N LEU A 67 -25.73 -5.77 -17.49
CA LEU A 67 -25.41 -5.83 -16.06
C LEU A 67 -24.79 -4.53 -15.54
N GLN A 68 -24.09 -3.78 -16.39
CA GLN A 68 -23.45 -2.51 -16.01
C GLN A 68 -24.45 -1.35 -16.03
N THR A 69 -25.41 -1.36 -16.95
CA THR A 69 -26.46 -0.32 -17.02
C THR A 69 -27.44 -0.39 -15.85
N LYS A 70 -27.59 -1.55 -15.19
CA LYS A 70 -28.42 -1.71 -13.99
C LYS A 70 -27.75 -1.25 -12.69
N ARG A 71 -26.45 -0.94 -12.70
CA ARG A 71 -25.74 -0.52 -11.48
C ARG A 71 -26.01 0.95 -11.16
N PRO A 72 -26.15 1.31 -9.86
CA PRO A 72 -26.29 2.70 -9.47
C PRO A 72 -25.02 3.48 -9.79
N VAL A 73 -25.17 4.60 -10.49
CA VAL A 73 -24.09 5.54 -10.77
C VAL A 73 -23.85 6.45 -9.57
N THR A 74 -22.61 6.86 -9.37
CA THR A 74 -22.27 7.83 -8.31
C THR A 74 -22.63 9.25 -8.73
N ARG A 75 -22.84 10.13 -7.74
CA ARG A 75 -23.05 11.58 -7.98
C ARG A 75 -21.93 12.22 -8.81
N LEU A 76 -20.69 11.72 -8.69
CA LEU A 76 -19.56 12.17 -9.48
C LEU A 76 -19.73 11.77 -10.96
N GLN A 77 -20.05 10.50 -11.22
CA GLN A 77 -20.26 9.98 -12.57
C GLN A 77 -21.41 10.69 -13.27
N GLU A 78 -22.54 10.90 -12.58
CA GLU A 78 -23.68 11.65 -13.14
C GLU A 78 -23.29 13.06 -13.60
N ARG A 79 -22.53 13.78 -12.79
CA ARG A 79 -22.05 15.13 -13.13
C ARG A 79 -21.08 15.11 -14.31
N LEU A 80 -20.17 14.14 -14.34
CA LEU A 80 -19.21 13.99 -15.43
C LEU A 80 -19.89 13.62 -16.74
N MET A 81 -20.84 12.71 -16.73
CA MET A 81 -21.60 12.32 -17.93
C MET A 81 -22.41 13.51 -18.47
N LYS A 82 -23.08 14.28 -17.60
CA LYS A 82 -23.79 15.50 -18.02
C LYS A 82 -22.85 16.55 -18.63
N LYS A 83 -21.60 16.64 -18.16
CA LYS A 83 -20.61 17.61 -18.63
C LYS A 83 -19.91 17.17 -19.92
N LEU A 84 -19.60 15.89 -20.05
CA LEU A 84 -18.79 15.33 -21.15
C LEU A 84 -19.64 14.89 -22.36
N GLY A 85 -20.96 14.74 -22.17
CA GLY A 85 -21.90 14.42 -23.24
C GLY A 85 -22.20 12.92 -23.38
N PRO A 86 -22.85 12.51 -24.49
CA PRO A 86 -23.41 11.17 -24.65
C PRO A 86 -22.36 10.05 -24.78
N ASN A 87 -21.13 10.39 -25.16
CA ASN A 87 -20.06 9.40 -25.35
C ASN A 87 -19.24 9.14 -24.06
N ALA A 88 -19.77 9.54 -22.92
CA ALA A 88 -19.14 9.37 -21.62
C ALA A 88 -19.72 8.14 -20.91
N TYR A 89 -18.90 7.10 -20.75
CA TYR A 89 -19.32 5.81 -20.20
C TYR A 89 -18.73 5.60 -18.80
N PRO A 90 -19.56 5.33 -17.78
CA PRO A 90 -19.08 5.10 -16.42
C PRO A 90 -18.40 3.72 -16.30
N PHE A 91 -17.42 3.62 -15.43
CA PHE A 91 -16.81 2.36 -15.02
C PHE A 91 -16.69 2.26 -13.51
N TYR A 92 -16.58 1.02 -13.02
CA TYR A 92 -16.48 0.70 -11.61
C TYR A 92 -15.55 -0.49 -11.42
N PHE A 93 -14.65 -0.41 -10.43
CA PHE A 93 -13.87 -1.56 -9.98
C PHE A 93 -13.92 -1.68 -8.47
N GLU A 94 -14.01 -2.91 -7.97
CA GLU A 94 -13.94 -3.23 -6.55
C GLU A 94 -12.63 -3.97 -6.27
N LEU A 95 -11.78 -3.37 -5.45
CA LEU A 95 -10.55 -4.01 -5.01
C LEU A 95 -10.85 -4.98 -3.85
N PRO A 96 -10.39 -6.23 -3.93
CA PRO A 96 -10.49 -7.16 -2.81
C PRO A 96 -9.82 -6.62 -1.54
N PRO A 97 -10.33 -6.99 -0.36
CA PRO A 97 -9.79 -6.50 0.91
C PRO A 97 -8.35 -6.95 1.15
N HIS A 98 -8.00 -8.15 0.70
CA HIS A 98 -6.67 -8.76 0.85
C HIS A 98 -5.60 -8.17 -0.09
N CYS A 99 -5.96 -7.25 -0.99
CA CYS A 99 -4.96 -6.61 -1.84
C CYS A 99 -4.05 -5.70 -0.98
N PRO A 100 -2.72 -5.71 -1.17
CA PRO A 100 -1.81 -4.91 -0.34
C PRO A 100 -1.97 -3.41 -0.59
N ALA A 101 -1.58 -2.58 0.38
CA ALA A 101 -1.53 -1.13 0.18
C ALA A 101 -0.46 -0.73 -0.85
N SER A 102 -0.59 0.46 -1.43
CA SER A 102 0.46 1.05 -2.26
C SER A 102 1.64 1.46 -1.39
N VAL A 103 2.75 0.75 -1.52
CA VAL A 103 3.98 0.98 -0.74
C VAL A 103 5.17 0.87 -1.66
N THR A 104 6.07 1.84 -1.58
CA THR A 104 7.34 1.87 -2.32
C THR A 104 8.50 2.01 -1.35
N LEU A 105 9.48 1.12 -1.44
CA LEU A 105 10.74 1.22 -0.73
C LEU A 105 11.60 2.30 -1.39
N GLN A 106 12.17 3.16 -0.55
CA GLN A 106 13.07 4.20 -1.04
C GLN A 106 14.37 3.57 -1.54
N PRO A 107 14.79 3.85 -2.77
CA PRO A 107 16.07 3.38 -3.28
C PRO A 107 17.24 4.01 -2.53
N ALA A 108 18.37 3.30 -2.47
CA ALA A 108 19.62 3.87 -1.95
C ALA A 108 20.12 5.00 -2.87
N PRO A 109 20.84 6.02 -2.35
CA PRO A 109 21.45 7.06 -3.17
C PRO A 109 22.38 6.43 -4.22
N GLY A 110 22.11 6.68 -5.51
CA GLY A 110 22.86 6.10 -6.64
C GLY A 110 22.20 4.88 -7.31
N ASP A 111 21.02 4.47 -6.87
CA ASP A 111 20.19 3.51 -7.58
C ASP A 111 19.30 4.21 -8.62
N THR A 112 19.51 3.86 -9.89
CA THR A 112 18.77 4.38 -11.07
C THR A 112 17.54 3.56 -11.42
N GLY A 113 17.32 2.42 -10.74
CA GLY A 113 16.19 1.53 -11.01
C GLY A 113 14.85 2.09 -10.53
N LYS A 114 13.75 1.51 -11.05
CA LYS A 114 12.42 1.79 -10.50
C LYS A 114 12.34 1.34 -9.04
N PRO A 115 11.65 2.10 -8.17
CA PRO A 115 11.52 1.76 -6.77
C PRO A 115 10.82 0.41 -6.60
N CYS A 116 11.32 -0.38 -5.65
CA CYS A 116 10.71 -1.65 -5.28
C CYS A 116 9.40 -1.38 -4.54
N GLY A 117 8.30 -2.04 -4.92
CA GLY A 117 7.03 -1.76 -4.27
C GLY A 117 5.80 -2.35 -4.95
N VAL A 118 4.65 -2.04 -4.37
CA VAL A 118 3.32 -2.34 -4.90
C VAL A 118 2.74 -1.08 -5.52
N ASP A 119 2.56 -1.13 -6.83
CA ASP A 119 1.91 -0.06 -7.61
C ASP A 119 0.53 -0.52 -8.09
N TYR A 120 -0.41 0.42 -8.16
CA TYR A 120 -1.70 0.21 -8.79
C TYR A 120 -1.80 1.06 -10.07
N GLU A 121 -2.19 0.42 -11.17
CA GLU A 121 -2.36 1.05 -12.48
C GLU A 121 -3.79 0.79 -12.97
N LEU A 122 -4.53 1.86 -13.22
CA LEU A 122 -5.77 1.82 -13.99
C LEU A 122 -5.42 2.06 -15.45
N LYS A 123 -5.83 1.15 -16.33
CA LYS A 123 -5.58 1.22 -17.76
C LYS A 123 -6.89 1.10 -18.52
N ALA A 124 -7.15 2.02 -19.44
CA ALA A 124 -8.25 1.87 -20.40
C ALA A 124 -7.66 1.74 -21.80
N PHE A 125 -8.18 0.82 -22.61
CA PHE A 125 -7.67 0.58 -23.95
C PHE A 125 -8.75 0.09 -24.92
N VAL A 126 -8.49 0.31 -26.21
CA VAL A 126 -9.37 -0.11 -27.30
C VAL A 126 -8.84 -1.41 -27.91
N ALA A 127 -9.62 -2.48 -27.91
CA ALA A 127 -9.24 -3.78 -28.47
C ALA A 127 -10.45 -4.51 -29.08
N GLU A 128 -10.19 -5.55 -29.87
CA GLU A 128 -11.25 -6.41 -30.44
C GLU A 128 -11.74 -7.45 -29.43
N ALA A 129 -10.80 -8.02 -28.66
CA ALA A 129 -11.04 -9.01 -27.62
C ALA A 129 -10.43 -8.56 -26.28
N GLN A 130 -10.92 -9.13 -25.18
CA GLN A 130 -10.45 -8.81 -23.82
C GLN A 130 -9.01 -9.28 -23.58
N ASP A 131 -8.60 -10.37 -24.22
CA ASP A 131 -7.27 -10.97 -24.07
C ASP A 131 -6.21 -10.33 -24.98
N ASP A 132 -6.60 -9.37 -25.82
CA ASP A 132 -5.67 -8.71 -26.73
C ASP A 132 -4.67 -7.83 -25.98
N LYS A 133 -3.41 -7.87 -26.41
CA LYS A 133 -2.33 -7.10 -25.77
C LYS A 133 -2.52 -5.62 -26.09
N PRO A 134 -2.74 -4.75 -25.08
CA PRO A 134 -3.06 -3.37 -25.38
C PRO A 134 -1.85 -2.62 -25.93
N HIS A 135 -2.03 -1.96 -27.08
CA HIS A 135 -0.99 -1.16 -27.73
C HIS A 135 -0.78 0.18 -27.00
N LYS A 136 0.44 0.75 -27.05
CA LYS A 136 0.71 2.05 -26.38
C LYS A 136 -0.10 3.20 -26.97
N ARG A 137 -0.46 3.11 -28.25
CA ARG A 137 -1.18 4.17 -29.00
C ARG A 137 -2.69 4.21 -28.71
N ASN A 138 -3.29 3.08 -28.34
CA ASN A 138 -4.72 2.94 -28.09
C ASN A 138 -5.01 2.66 -26.61
N SER A 139 -4.07 2.96 -25.71
CA SER A 139 -4.24 2.79 -24.27
C SER A 139 -3.83 4.03 -23.50
N VAL A 140 -4.61 4.33 -22.47
CA VAL A 140 -4.33 5.34 -21.46
C VAL A 140 -4.09 4.65 -20.12
N ARG A 141 -3.16 5.18 -19.33
CA ARG A 141 -2.74 4.62 -18.05
C ARG A 141 -2.76 5.71 -17.00
N LEU A 142 -3.29 5.39 -15.83
CA LEU A 142 -3.36 6.25 -14.67
C LEU A 142 -2.83 5.49 -13.46
N ALA A 143 -1.78 6.00 -12.84
CA ALA A 143 -1.31 5.47 -11.57
C ALA A 143 -2.29 5.88 -10.46
N ILE A 144 -2.77 4.90 -9.68
CA ILE A 144 -3.65 5.11 -8.53
C ILE A 144 -2.97 4.58 -7.27
N ARG A 145 -3.44 4.97 -6.09
CA ARG A 145 -2.89 4.52 -4.81
C ARG A 145 -3.98 3.95 -3.92
N LYS A 146 -3.72 2.78 -3.32
CA LYS A 146 -4.50 2.23 -2.22
C LYS A 146 -3.82 2.63 -0.91
N ILE A 147 -4.43 3.53 -0.14
CA ILE A 147 -3.92 4.01 1.16
C ILE A 147 -4.71 3.32 2.27
N MET A 148 -4.02 2.94 3.35
CA MET A 148 -4.66 2.43 4.56
C MET A 148 -4.78 3.55 5.58
N TYR A 149 -6.00 3.74 6.11
CA TYR A 149 -6.25 4.65 7.21
C TYR A 149 -6.16 3.89 8.54
N ALA A 150 -5.76 4.62 9.57
CA ALA A 150 -5.77 4.13 10.94
C ALA A 150 -7.19 3.72 11.38
N PRO A 151 -7.35 2.59 12.10
CA PRO A 151 -8.64 2.26 12.72
C PRO A 151 -9.04 3.33 13.74
N CYS A 152 -10.35 3.59 13.86
CA CYS A 152 -10.87 4.62 14.77
C CYS A 152 -10.75 4.25 16.26
N LYS A 153 -10.48 3.00 16.60
CA LYS A 153 -10.35 2.54 17.99
C LYS A 153 -8.89 2.63 18.42
N GLN A 154 -8.61 3.47 19.41
CA GLN A 154 -7.35 3.43 20.12
C GLN A 154 -7.35 2.17 21.00
N GLY A 155 -6.34 1.33 20.86
CA GLY A 155 -6.17 0.19 21.75
C GLY A 155 -5.44 0.56 23.03
N GLU A 156 -5.00 -0.46 23.75
CA GLU A 156 -4.38 -0.31 25.07
C GLU A 156 -2.95 0.23 24.97
N GLN A 157 -2.49 0.81 26.07
CA GLN A 157 -1.15 1.37 26.16
C GLN A 157 -0.09 0.26 25.99
N PRO A 158 0.79 0.34 24.98
CA PRO A 158 1.86 -0.64 24.82
C PRO A 158 2.87 -0.51 25.96
N SER A 159 3.13 -1.62 26.66
CA SER A 159 4.14 -1.71 27.71
C SER A 159 4.90 -3.03 27.63
N VAL A 160 6.18 -3.00 28.00
CA VAL A 160 7.05 -4.18 28.07
C VAL A 160 7.97 -4.08 29.28
N GLU A 161 8.05 -5.16 30.05
CA GLU A 161 8.99 -5.30 31.17
C GLU A 161 10.02 -6.38 30.84
N VAL A 162 11.30 -6.07 31.06
CA VAL A 162 12.42 -6.99 30.86
C VAL A 162 13.31 -6.95 32.09
N SER A 163 13.66 -8.13 32.62
CA SER A 163 14.69 -8.26 33.64
C SER A 163 15.94 -8.90 33.05
N LYS A 164 17.11 -8.36 33.39
CA LYS A 164 18.40 -8.89 32.96
C LYS A 164 19.25 -9.28 34.16
N GLU A 165 19.72 -10.53 34.12
CA GLU A 165 20.70 -11.07 35.05
C GLU A 165 22.11 -10.87 34.48
N PHE A 166 23.05 -10.53 35.37
CA PHE A 166 24.45 -10.40 35.01
C PHE A 166 25.26 -11.48 35.72
N MET A 167 26.19 -12.11 34.98
CA MET A 167 27.15 -13.03 35.58
C MET A 167 27.93 -12.30 36.69
N MET A 168 28.03 -12.93 37.87
CA MET A 168 28.64 -12.36 39.09
C MET A 168 27.87 -11.19 39.75
N SER A 169 26.58 -10.98 39.45
CA SER A 169 25.69 -10.08 40.20
C SER A 169 24.61 -10.89 40.92
N PRO A 170 24.43 -10.75 42.25
CA PRO A 170 23.37 -11.46 42.97
C PRO A 170 21.97 -10.94 42.62
N ASN A 171 21.87 -9.71 42.13
CA ASN A 171 20.62 -9.00 41.89
C ASN A 171 20.43 -8.64 40.40
N LYS A 172 19.17 -8.44 40.01
CA LYS A 172 18.75 -8.19 38.62
C LYS A 172 18.61 -6.69 38.31
N LEU A 173 18.70 -6.35 37.03
CA LEU A 173 18.32 -5.05 36.48
C LEU A 173 16.93 -5.17 35.85
N HIS A 174 15.96 -4.41 36.32
CA HIS A 174 14.63 -4.34 35.73
C HIS A 174 14.52 -3.08 34.84
N LEU A 175 14.00 -3.28 33.64
CA LEU A 175 13.71 -2.23 32.66
C LEU A 175 12.25 -2.39 32.23
N GLU A 176 11.48 -1.33 32.44
CA GLU A 176 10.11 -1.21 31.93
C GLU A 176 10.07 -0.05 30.93
N ALA A 177 9.43 -0.26 29.80
CA ALA A 177 9.20 0.78 28.80
C ALA A 177 7.73 0.78 28.37
N SER A 178 7.12 1.97 28.30
CA SER A 178 5.76 2.15 27.82
C SER A 178 5.64 3.32 26.86
N LEU A 179 4.71 3.23 25.91
CA LEU A 179 4.36 4.29 24.96
C LEU A 179 3.08 4.98 25.43
N ASP A 180 2.83 6.24 25.06
CA ASP A 180 1.56 6.90 25.41
C ASP A 180 0.36 6.36 24.62
N LYS A 181 0.58 5.90 23.38
CA LYS A 181 -0.45 5.41 22.46
C LYS A 181 0.03 4.20 21.68
N GLU A 182 -0.92 3.37 21.25
CA GLU A 182 -0.63 2.29 20.30
C GLU A 182 -0.52 2.79 18.85
N LEU A 183 -1.32 3.80 18.50
CA LEU A 183 -1.42 4.33 17.15
C LEU A 183 -1.04 5.80 17.12
N TYR A 184 -0.15 6.14 16.18
CA TYR A 184 0.30 7.51 15.93
C TYR A 184 -0.03 7.92 14.49
N HIS A 185 -0.37 9.20 14.32
CA HIS A 185 -0.44 9.79 12.99
C HIS A 185 0.92 10.34 12.55
N HIS A 186 1.11 10.46 11.23
CA HIS A 186 2.33 11.06 10.69
C HIS A 186 2.50 12.50 11.20
N GLY A 187 3.68 12.79 11.76
CA GLY A 187 4.01 14.10 12.34
C GLY A 187 3.69 14.24 13.84
N GLU A 188 3.03 13.24 14.44
CA GLU A 188 2.80 13.20 15.88
C GLU A 188 4.08 12.83 16.64
N SER A 189 4.27 13.40 17.82
CA SER A 189 5.39 13.07 18.70
C SER A 189 5.10 11.78 19.47
N ILE A 190 6.11 10.93 19.62
CA ILE A 190 6.02 9.67 20.34
C ILE A 190 6.60 9.88 21.74
N ALA A 191 5.78 9.74 22.79
CA ALA A 191 6.25 9.80 24.17
C ALA A 191 6.62 8.39 24.66
N VAL A 192 7.86 8.23 25.09
CA VAL A 192 8.40 6.95 25.59
C VAL A 192 8.75 7.11 27.07
N ASN A 193 8.04 6.40 27.94
CA ASN A 193 8.34 6.33 29.36
C ASN A 193 9.28 5.14 29.60
N VAL A 194 10.39 5.38 30.29
CA VAL A 194 11.38 4.36 30.62
C VAL A 194 11.61 4.35 32.12
N HIS A 195 11.34 3.23 32.77
CA HIS A 195 11.59 3.02 34.20
C HIS A 195 12.69 1.97 34.39
N ILE A 196 13.72 2.31 35.16
CA ILE A 196 14.88 1.44 35.40
C ILE A 196 15.02 1.22 36.90
N ALA A 197 14.80 -0.01 37.36
CA ALA A 197 15.11 -0.42 38.73
C ALA A 197 16.39 -1.27 38.75
N ASN A 198 17.51 -0.62 39.05
CA ASN A 198 18.82 -1.27 39.06
C ASN A 198 19.20 -1.76 40.46
N ASN A 199 18.91 -3.04 40.74
CA ASN A 199 19.36 -3.68 41.97
C ASN A 199 20.74 -4.35 41.81
N SER A 200 21.30 -4.36 40.60
CA SER A 200 22.57 -5.01 40.26
C SER A 200 23.79 -4.20 40.71
N ASN A 201 24.98 -4.81 40.65
CA ASN A 201 26.26 -4.13 40.89
C ASN A 201 26.84 -3.43 39.64
N ARG A 202 26.09 -3.37 38.53
CA ARG A 202 26.52 -2.76 37.26
C ARG A 202 25.90 -1.37 37.11
N THR A 203 26.65 -0.41 36.57
CA THR A 203 26.18 0.95 36.31
C THR A 203 25.60 1.09 34.91
N VAL A 204 24.46 1.77 34.77
CA VAL A 204 23.89 2.16 33.47
C VAL A 204 24.65 3.39 32.96
N LYS A 205 25.34 3.26 31.82
CA LYS A 205 26.15 4.35 31.25
C LYS A 205 25.38 5.30 30.35
N LYS A 206 24.43 4.77 29.57
CA LYS A 206 23.69 5.51 28.54
C LYS A 206 22.39 4.80 28.23
N ILE A 207 21.35 5.58 27.93
CA ILE A 207 20.06 5.10 27.45
C ILE A 207 19.89 5.59 26.01
N LYS A 208 19.56 4.67 25.10
CA LYS A 208 19.34 4.97 23.69
C LYS A 208 17.97 4.45 23.27
N VAL A 209 17.15 5.35 22.74
CA VAL A 209 15.81 5.07 22.21
C VAL A 209 15.88 5.18 20.69
N SER A 210 15.38 4.18 19.97
CA SER A 210 15.38 4.20 18.49
C SER A 210 14.05 3.70 17.93
N VAL A 211 13.48 4.45 17.00
CA VAL A 211 12.31 4.04 16.21
C VAL A 211 12.83 3.33 14.96
N ARG A 212 12.39 2.09 14.75
CA ARG A 212 12.85 1.25 13.64
C ARG A 212 11.65 0.81 12.81
N GLN A 213 11.77 0.99 11.50
CA GLN A 213 10.83 0.45 10.52
C GLN A 213 11.32 -0.91 10.06
N PHE A 214 10.43 -1.89 10.11
CA PHE A 214 10.63 -3.23 9.55
C PHE A 214 9.73 -3.36 8.34
N ALA A 215 10.31 -3.77 7.20
CA ALA A 215 9.59 -4.06 5.98
C ALA A 215 9.93 -5.48 5.54
N ASP A 216 8.97 -6.39 5.71
CA ASP A 216 9.09 -7.80 5.34
C ASP A 216 8.44 -8.05 3.98
N ILE A 217 9.21 -8.58 3.03
CA ILE A 217 8.73 -8.94 1.69
C ILE A 217 8.50 -10.45 1.65
N CYS A 218 7.24 -10.87 1.51
CA CYS A 218 6.83 -12.28 1.63
C CYS A 218 6.45 -12.96 0.30
N LEU A 219 7.00 -12.51 -0.83
CA LEU A 219 6.55 -13.01 -2.15
C LEU A 219 7.29 -14.23 -2.69
N PHE A 220 8.63 -14.28 -2.56
CA PHE A 220 9.47 -15.36 -3.12
C PHE A 220 10.58 -15.78 -2.16
N SER A 221 11.37 -14.83 -1.67
CA SER A 221 12.26 -15.00 -0.54
C SER A 221 11.83 -14.04 0.56
N THR A 222 11.87 -14.50 1.81
CA THR A 222 11.63 -13.63 2.96
C THR A 222 12.84 -12.71 3.11
N ALA A 223 12.71 -11.50 2.58
CA ALA A 223 13.68 -10.42 2.78
C ALA A 223 13.12 -9.47 3.83
N GLN A 224 13.91 -9.20 4.87
CA GLN A 224 13.57 -8.24 5.91
C GLN A 224 14.47 -7.01 5.77
N TYR A 225 13.85 -5.86 5.54
CA TYR A 225 14.53 -4.57 5.55
C TYR A 225 14.30 -3.90 6.89
N LYS A 226 15.38 -3.40 7.48
CA LYS A 226 15.36 -2.71 8.76
C LYS A 226 15.99 -1.35 8.61
N CYS A 227 15.22 -0.29 8.86
CA CYS A 227 15.69 1.09 8.81
C CYS A 227 15.46 1.77 10.16
N THR A 228 16.45 2.51 10.66
CA THR A 228 16.26 3.36 11.85
C THR A 228 15.73 4.70 11.37
N VAL A 229 14.51 5.04 11.80
CA VAL A 229 13.78 6.24 11.36
C VAL A 229 14.06 7.43 12.26
N ALA A 230 14.22 7.17 13.56
CA ALA A 230 14.56 8.19 14.55
C ALA A 230 15.38 7.57 15.67
N GLU A 231 16.22 8.38 16.30
CA GLU A 231 17.05 7.97 17.42
C GLU A 231 17.21 9.14 18.40
N ALA A 232 17.15 8.83 19.69
CA ALA A 232 17.41 9.75 20.79
C ALA A 232 18.28 9.06 21.83
N GLU A 233 19.19 9.80 22.44
CA GLU A 233 20.15 9.30 23.41
C GLU A 233 20.13 10.18 24.65
N SER A 234 20.21 9.58 25.84
CA SER A 234 20.44 10.32 27.08
C SER A 234 21.89 10.83 27.10
N GLU A 235 22.07 12.09 27.46
CA GLU A 235 23.39 12.65 27.82
C GLU A 235 23.97 12.01 29.08
#